data_AF-A0A3R7N8W7-F1
#
_entry.id   AF-A0A3R7N8W7-F1
#
_cell.length_a   1.000
_cell.length_b   1.000
_cell.length_c   1.000
_cell.angle_alpha   90.00
_cell.angle_beta   90.00
_cell.angle_gamma   90.00
#
_symmetry.space_group_name_H-M   'P 1'
#
loop_
_entity.id
_entity.type
_entity.pdbx_description
1 polymer ?
#
loop_
_entity_poly.entity_id
_entity_poly.type
_entity_poly.pdbx_seq_one_letter_code
_entity_poly.pdbx_strand_id
1 'polypeptide(L)'
;MDTSPIDGKPDNMVRGDSFVIRADKGLLLVKIPLKMKGESLISWCRVLRQRVGSVWRLLVVFSPQYMVRSHLPRPLILHVNTPSNHTSHQVVVKGRGKTHTLQCDGGITHQLTFQLNPELEVSSPPIPLSRAMADQMRLSHSQEPVDIAQYLQNLFDGPEERWPYVDTSNFMGDVLFADQPKIDLQVGFSGIYSQCNTLLVDIRPWALMINHSGIEIALREHESTSCWFVPPGAVFAPPKLDGLFTIGVVDNDQQYHTVPLQLSKEDRWYSLKFEGRIPREGFTNLRILTQDKVYLITVLSSYEENIQILHLLPTYSITNNTQEELTIRSMYVYAGDIKVQLPVSLPALDLASKPATAELKEVPLLMWHILKDPGASSSDEELCCIQIGQNGYQAHPVVVRDNPPDQRMTFTLPDKESNSESPWSTHKYQGQTKMVVQEDPSPQMIIHNNTKALLILGEPEFNQEDGIMEEELDMFAAMPSVPPNKAVHYTFPYISQRFPNIVSNNVAYPRLHFSQPDVLNNVTESEEVLWSQGVDIQQHYDQFVSIPGHGDVKVRIEKVGHTVHVFIDPVSRVEVSARDIRSRIAAEPSKGRVATSSNKGRVVKKEGLVFEEEHANPQTSLPLQTSNPKEK
;
A
#
# COMPACT_ATOMS: atom_id res chain seq x y z
N MET A 1 13.78 47.00 -63.67
CA MET A 1 13.18 48.33 -63.44
C MET A 1 13.51 48.71 -62.02
N ASP A 2 14.20 49.84 -61.90
CA ASP A 2 14.43 50.69 -60.73
C ASP A 2 15.07 50.12 -59.47
N THR A 3 16.39 50.30 -59.47
CA THR A 3 17.22 50.80 -58.37
C THR A 3 16.73 52.15 -57.81
N SER A 4 16.59 52.30 -56.50
CA SER A 4 17.32 53.32 -55.72
C SER A 4 17.07 53.20 -54.20
N PRO A 5 18.05 53.59 -53.36
CA PRO A 5 18.14 53.22 -51.94
C PRO A 5 17.68 54.36 -51.02
N ILE A 6 17.08 54.02 -49.88
CA ILE A 6 16.89 54.98 -48.78
C ILE A 6 18.06 54.79 -47.81
N ASP A 7 18.95 55.77 -47.86
CA ASP A 7 20.04 56.02 -46.93
C ASP A 7 19.46 56.34 -45.54
N GLY A 8 19.81 55.52 -44.56
CA GLY A 8 19.36 55.62 -43.18
C GLY A 8 20.43 55.08 -42.25
N LYS A 9 21.40 55.94 -41.91
CA LYS A 9 22.36 55.70 -40.83
C LYS A 9 21.62 55.25 -39.55
N PRO A 10 22.02 54.15 -38.90
CA PRO A 10 21.78 54.00 -37.48
C PRO A 10 22.94 54.64 -36.73
N ASP A 11 22.86 55.96 -36.53
CA ASP A 11 23.59 56.61 -35.44
C ASP A 11 22.92 56.19 -34.13
N ASN A 12 23.50 55.17 -33.49
CA ASN A 12 23.62 54.97 -32.03
C ASN A 12 23.95 53.49 -31.73
N MET A 13 25.09 53.03 -32.25
CA MET A 13 25.73 51.84 -31.71
C MET A 13 26.50 52.30 -30.46
N VAL A 14 25.86 52.19 -29.29
CA VAL A 14 26.57 52.25 -28.01
C VAL A 14 27.66 51.19 -28.09
N ARG A 15 28.92 51.62 -28.20
CA ARG A 15 30.09 50.73 -28.08
C ARG A 15 30.04 50.13 -26.68
N GLY A 16 29.42 48.95 -26.56
CA GLY A 16 29.62 48.10 -25.40
C GLY A 16 31.06 47.61 -25.41
N ASP A 17 31.75 47.75 -24.28
CA ASP A 17 33.08 47.19 -24.09
C ASP A 17 33.07 45.71 -24.48
N SER A 18 33.81 45.35 -25.53
CA SER A 18 33.93 43.96 -25.98
C SER A 18 34.86 43.21 -25.03
N PHE A 19 34.33 42.27 -24.25
CA PHE A 19 35.13 41.39 -23.40
C PHE A 19 35.64 40.18 -24.20
N VAL A 20 36.96 40.01 -24.28
CA VAL A 20 37.58 38.84 -24.90
C VAL A 20 37.81 37.76 -23.84
N ILE A 21 36.99 36.71 -23.86
CA ILE A 21 37.21 35.52 -23.04
C ILE A 21 38.26 34.66 -23.75
N ARG A 22 39.51 34.69 -23.25
CA ARG A 22 40.52 33.75 -23.70
C ARG A 22 40.21 32.39 -23.12
N ALA A 23 40.01 31.41 -24.00
CA ALA A 23 39.61 30.07 -23.63
C ALA A 23 40.79 29.18 -23.18
N ASP A 24 41.92 29.77 -22.80
CA ASP A 24 43.01 29.17 -22.01
C ASP A 24 42.75 29.29 -20.50
N LYS A 25 41.91 30.25 -20.08
CA LYS A 25 41.44 30.39 -18.69
C LYS A 25 40.19 29.54 -18.51
N GLY A 26 40.33 28.41 -17.82
CA GLY A 26 39.26 27.40 -17.68
C GLY A 26 37.99 27.88 -16.98
N LEU A 27 38.04 28.90 -16.12
CA LEU A 27 36.88 29.47 -15.42
C LEU A 27 37.16 30.93 -15.03
N LEU A 28 36.23 31.85 -15.33
CA LEU A 28 36.35 33.29 -15.04
C LEU A 28 35.18 33.77 -14.21
N LEU A 29 35.42 34.70 -13.28
CA LEU A 29 34.36 35.44 -12.60
C LEU A 29 34.19 36.79 -13.30
N VAL A 30 32.99 37.06 -13.79
CA VAL A 30 32.64 38.27 -14.56
C VAL A 30 31.53 39.05 -13.87
N LYS A 31 31.61 40.38 -13.95
CA LYS A 31 30.58 41.31 -13.48
C LYS A 31 29.76 41.76 -14.68
N ILE A 32 28.50 41.33 -14.75
CA ILE A 32 27.58 41.59 -15.87
C ILE A 32 26.66 42.74 -15.47
N PRO A 33 26.69 43.90 -16.16
CA PRO A 33 25.78 45.00 -15.87
C PRO A 33 24.33 44.61 -16.20
N LEU A 34 23.40 44.93 -15.31
CA LEU A 34 21.96 44.73 -15.53
C LEU A 34 21.32 45.98 -16.15
N LYS A 35 20.05 45.87 -16.57
CA LYS A 35 19.32 46.98 -17.23
C LYS A 35 19.19 48.21 -16.35
N MET A 36 19.14 48.04 -15.03
CA MET A 36 19.07 49.13 -14.07
C MET A 36 20.47 49.68 -13.80
N LYS A 37 20.60 51.01 -13.87
CA LYS A 37 21.88 51.69 -13.69
C LYS A 37 22.43 51.45 -12.28
N GLY A 38 23.61 50.84 -12.21
CA GLY A 38 24.29 50.53 -10.95
C GLY A 38 24.10 49.08 -10.47
N GLU A 39 23.17 48.33 -11.05
CA GLU A 39 22.99 46.91 -10.74
C GLU A 39 23.89 46.04 -11.61
N SER A 40 24.44 44.99 -11.02
CA SER A 40 25.29 44.05 -11.73
C SER A 40 25.17 42.65 -11.12
N LEU A 41 25.11 41.65 -11.99
CA LEU A 41 25.15 40.25 -11.60
C LEU A 41 26.59 39.75 -11.68
N ILE A 42 27.06 39.11 -10.61
CA ILE A 42 28.35 38.43 -10.62
C ILE A 42 28.13 36.98 -11.02
N SER A 43 28.75 36.57 -12.12
CA SER A 43 28.59 35.24 -12.71
C SER A 43 29.92 34.61 -13.03
N TRP A 44 29.99 33.30 -12.87
CA TRP A 44 31.00 32.47 -13.50
C TRP A 44 30.77 32.40 -15.00
N CYS A 45 31.86 32.36 -15.74
CA CYS A 45 31.89 32.16 -17.18
C CYS A 45 32.90 31.05 -17.49
N ARG A 46 32.44 30.00 -18.19
CA ARG A 46 33.29 28.90 -18.65
C ARG A 46 33.03 28.62 -20.13
N VAL A 47 34.09 28.27 -20.85
CA VAL A 47 34.01 27.80 -22.23
C VAL A 47 34.30 26.31 -22.25
N LEU A 48 33.28 25.50 -22.50
CA LEU A 48 33.39 24.05 -22.68
C LEU A 48 33.66 23.73 -24.14
N ARG A 49 34.49 22.71 -24.38
CA ARG A 49 34.93 22.31 -25.71
C ARG A 49 34.76 20.81 -25.89
N GLN A 50 34.09 20.40 -26.95
CA GLN A 50 33.93 18.99 -27.33
C GLN A 50 34.30 18.82 -28.80
N ARG A 51 35.09 17.80 -29.12
CA ARG A 51 35.40 17.42 -30.51
C ARG A 51 34.44 16.33 -30.96
N VAL A 52 33.71 16.57 -32.04
CA VAL A 52 32.78 15.60 -32.66
C VAL A 52 33.23 15.38 -34.09
N GLY A 53 33.97 14.29 -34.32
CA GLY A 53 34.65 14.04 -35.58
C GLY A 53 35.72 15.10 -35.90
N SER A 54 35.55 15.82 -37.00
CA SER A 54 36.44 16.90 -37.45
C SER A 54 36.03 18.29 -36.95
N VAL A 55 34.88 18.43 -36.29
CA VAL A 55 34.32 19.73 -35.87
C VAL A 55 34.46 19.93 -34.36
N TRP A 56 34.72 21.18 -33.96
CA TRP A 56 34.67 21.60 -32.55
C TRP A 56 33.30 22.18 -32.20
N ARG A 57 32.71 21.70 -31.11
CA ARG A 57 31.55 22.30 -30.45
C ARG A 57 32.04 23.10 -29.24
N LEU A 58 31.49 24.31 -29.11
CA LEU A 58 31.77 25.22 -28.01
C LEU A 58 30.46 25.51 -27.28
N LEU A 59 30.46 25.38 -25.96
CA LEU A 59 29.37 25.85 -25.11
C LEU A 59 29.93 26.88 -24.14
N VAL A 60 29.40 28.11 -24.19
CA VAL A 60 29.73 29.15 -23.21
C VAL A 60 28.67 29.10 -22.12
N VAL A 61 29.09 28.76 -20.91
CA VAL A 61 28.20 28.65 -19.75
C VAL A 61 28.38 29.88 -18.87
N PHE A 62 27.27 30.56 -18.58
CA PHE A 62 27.20 31.56 -17.54
C PHE A 62 26.37 31.01 -16.39
N SER A 63 26.88 31.13 -15.17
CA SER A 63 26.15 30.72 -13.98
C SER A 63 26.39 31.74 -12.86
N PRO A 64 25.39 32.05 -12.03
CA PRO A 64 25.57 33.03 -10.97
C PRO A 64 26.61 32.57 -9.95
N GLN A 65 27.18 33.51 -9.19
CA GLN A 65 28.14 33.17 -8.13
C GLN A 65 27.47 32.34 -7.02
N TYR A 66 26.26 32.74 -6.62
CA TYR A 66 25.49 32.12 -5.55
C TYR A 66 24.07 31.81 -6.02
N MET A 67 23.59 30.62 -5.67
CA MET A 67 22.18 30.24 -5.79
C MET A 67 21.67 29.79 -4.43
N VAL A 68 20.36 29.89 -4.25
CA VAL A 68 19.67 29.32 -3.10
C VAL A 68 18.57 28.39 -3.60
N ARG A 69 18.37 27.29 -2.91
CA ARG A 69 17.26 26.36 -3.15
C ARG A 69 16.57 26.07 -1.83
N SER A 70 15.24 26.02 -1.85
CA SER A 70 14.47 25.59 -0.69
C SER A 70 13.59 24.41 -1.02
N HIS A 71 13.67 23.38 -0.18
CA HIS A 71 12.85 22.18 -0.25
C HIS A 71 11.57 22.27 0.59
N LEU A 72 11.31 23.43 1.21
CA LEU A 72 10.11 23.66 2.01
C LEU A 72 8.85 23.67 1.13
N PRO A 73 7.68 23.29 1.67
CA PRO A 73 6.42 23.32 0.91
C PRO A 73 6.00 24.73 0.49
N ARG A 74 6.23 25.71 1.37
CA ARG A 74 5.93 27.13 1.16
C ARG A 74 7.21 27.94 0.91
N PRO A 75 7.13 29.09 0.19
CA PRO A 75 8.25 30.03 0.09
C PRO A 75 8.70 30.52 1.47
N LEU A 76 9.99 30.85 1.59
CA LEU A 76 10.56 31.46 2.79
C LEU A 76 11.16 32.84 2.48
N ILE A 77 11.35 33.65 3.53
CA ILE A 77 12.02 34.94 3.44
C ILE A 77 13.48 34.75 3.84
N LEU A 78 14.40 35.06 2.93
CA LEU A 78 15.83 35.11 3.17
C LEU A 78 16.25 36.55 3.40
N HIS A 79 16.95 36.80 4.51
CA HIS A 79 17.57 38.08 4.82
C HIS A 79 19.07 37.97 4.54
N VAL A 80 19.59 38.84 3.68
CA VAL A 80 21.00 38.91 3.31
C VAL A 80 21.59 40.18 3.88
N ASN A 81 22.35 40.06 4.97
CA ASN A 81 23.06 41.17 5.58
C ASN A 81 24.53 41.17 5.12
N THR A 82 25.05 42.33 4.75
CA THR A 82 26.45 42.52 4.35
C THR A 82 27.10 43.50 5.32
N PRO A 83 27.70 43.01 6.43
CA PRO A 83 28.18 43.87 7.50
C PRO A 83 29.20 44.93 7.07
N SER A 84 30.05 44.62 6.09
CA SER A 84 31.11 45.53 5.63
C SER A 84 30.58 46.81 4.98
N ASN A 85 29.43 46.72 4.32
CA ASN A 85 28.84 47.82 3.55
C ASN A 85 27.56 48.34 4.24
N HIS A 86 27.21 47.81 5.41
CA HIS A 86 25.98 48.12 6.16
C HIS A 86 24.69 47.97 5.33
N THR A 87 24.69 47.07 4.34
CA THR A 87 23.52 46.82 3.49
C THR A 87 22.80 45.55 3.91
N SER A 88 21.48 45.60 3.97
CA SER A 88 20.62 44.42 4.18
C SER A 88 19.49 44.44 3.15
N HIS A 89 19.17 43.29 2.59
CA HIS A 89 18.02 43.13 1.70
C HIS A 89 17.33 41.79 1.93
N GLN A 90 16.07 41.70 1.53
CA GLN A 90 15.25 40.50 1.65
C GLN A 90 14.96 39.91 0.27
N VAL A 91 14.96 38.58 0.22
CA VAL A 91 14.65 37.81 -0.99
C VAL A 91 13.62 36.75 -0.62
N VAL A 92 12.53 36.68 -1.39
CA VAL A 92 11.58 35.58 -1.26
C VAL A 92 12.09 34.39 -2.05
N VAL A 93 12.52 33.34 -1.34
CA VAL A 93 13.01 32.10 -1.93
C VAL A 93 11.82 31.17 -2.15
N LYS A 94 11.61 30.77 -3.40
CA LYS A 94 10.58 29.78 -3.74
C LYS A 94 10.90 28.45 -3.06
N GLY A 95 9.87 27.79 -2.52
CA GLY A 95 9.99 26.43 -2.01
C GLY A 95 10.04 25.38 -3.11
N ARG A 96 9.83 24.12 -2.74
CA ARG A 96 9.60 22.97 -3.66
C ARG A 96 10.79 22.61 -4.56
N GLY A 97 12.00 22.71 -4.02
CA GLY A 97 13.23 22.39 -4.77
C GLY A 97 13.59 23.42 -5.83
N LYS A 98 12.84 24.53 -5.95
CA LYS A 98 13.11 25.58 -6.93
C LYS A 98 14.35 26.36 -6.57
N THR A 99 15.14 26.68 -7.59
CA THR A 99 16.36 27.47 -7.41
C THR A 99 16.11 28.95 -7.66
N HIS A 100 16.86 29.80 -6.95
CA HIS A 100 16.82 31.24 -7.08
C HIS A 100 18.25 31.81 -7.08
N THR A 101 18.50 32.82 -7.91
CA THR A 101 19.81 33.47 -7.98
C THR A 101 19.93 34.51 -6.87
N LEU A 102 21.01 34.46 -6.08
CA LEU A 102 21.28 35.47 -5.06
C LEU A 102 22.17 36.58 -5.62
N GLN A 103 21.67 37.81 -5.53
CA GLN A 103 22.45 39.00 -5.86
C GLN A 103 23.26 39.41 -4.64
N CYS A 104 24.57 39.28 -4.72
CA CYS A 104 25.48 39.61 -3.64
C CYS A 104 26.71 40.36 -4.17
N ASP A 105 27.24 41.26 -3.35
CA ASP A 105 28.45 41.99 -3.69
C ASP A 105 29.67 41.06 -3.71
N GLY A 106 30.50 41.21 -4.74
CA GLY A 106 31.64 40.34 -4.96
C GLY A 106 32.77 40.60 -3.97
N GLY A 107 33.32 39.54 -3.40
CA GLY A 107 34.55 39.59 -2.61
C GLY A 107 34.37 39.99 -1.15
N ILE A 108 33.13 40.01 -0.65
CA ILE A 108 32.82 40.27 0.75
C ILE A 108 32.04 39.09 1.35
N THR A 109 31.97 39.02 2.68
CA THR A 109 31.21 38.01 3.42
C THR A 109 29.83 38.56 3.76
N HIS A 110 28.80 37.80 3.43
CA HIS A 110 27.41 38.05 3.77
C HIS A 110 26.99 37.15 4.93
N GLN A 111 25.93 37.54 5.63
CA GLN A 111 25.29 36.79 6.69
C GLN A 111 23.84 36.52 6.28
N LEU A 112 23.48 35.24 6.25
CA LEU A 112 22.17 34.76 5.86
C LEU A 112 21.35 34.42 7.09
N THR A 113 20.12 34.90 7.15
CA THR A 113 19.10 34.42 8.10
C THR A 113 17.78 34.16 7.38
N PHE A 114 16.98 33.27 7.93
CA PHE A 114 15.80 32.72 7.28
C PHE A 114 14.58 32.96 8.15
N GLN A 115 13.44 33.21 7.52
CA GLN A 115 12.17 33.44 8.19
C GLN A 115 11.08 32.70 7.42
N LEU A 116 10.39 31.77 8.10
CA LEU A 116 9.42 30.86 7.48
C LEU A 116 8.14 31.58 7.05
N ASN A 117 7.67 32.51 7.87
CA ASN A 117 6.55 33.40 7.55
C ASN A 117 6.78 34.76 8.25
N PRO A 118 6.10 35.83 7.82
CA PRO A 118 6.29 37.17 8.39
C PRO A 118 5.99 37.28 9.90
N GLU A 119 5.20 36.36 10.46
CA GLU A 119 4.75 36.36 11.86
C GLU A 119 5.77 35.65 12.78
N LEU A 120 6.59 34.76 12.23
CA LEU A 120 7.61 34.02 12.95
C LEU A 120 8.93 34.79 13.03
N GLU A 121 9.69 34.49 14.07
CA GLU A 121 11.01 35.08 14.28
C GLU A 121 12.02 34.68 13.19
N VAL A 122 12.98 35.57 12.96
CA VAL A 122 14.13 35.31 12.08
C VAL A 122 15.05 34.29 12.74
N SER A 123 15.57 33.36 11.94
CA SER A 123 16.47 32.29 12.40
C SER A 123 17.73 32.85 13.07
N SER A 124 18.24 32.11 14.04
CA SER A 124 19.52 32.39 14.72
C SER A 124 20.28 31.08 14.93
N PRO A 125 21.63 31.06 14.78
CA PRO A 125 22.51 32.18 14.41
C PRO A 125 22.56 32.46 12.90
N PRO A 126 23.04 33.65 12.46
CA PRO A 126 23.30 33.93 11.05
C PRO A 126 24.38 33.03 10.45
N ILE A 127 24.16 32.58 9.21
CA ILE A 127 25.10 31.69 8.51
C ILE A 127 25.98 32.52 7.55
N PRO A 128 27.31 32.42 7.59
CA PRO A 128 28.18 33.17 6.70
C PRO A 128 28.12 32.62 5.27
N LEU A 129 28.11 33.51 4.29
CA LEU A 129 28.26 33.23 2.86
C LEU A 129 29.43 34.05 2.33
N SER A 130 30.48 33.39 1.83
CA SER A 130 31.68 34.08 1.35
C SER A 130 32.19 33.51 0.05
N ARG A 131 32.99 34.31 -0.66
CA ARG A 131 33.64 33.89 -1.90
C ARG A 131 34.55 32.68 -1.71
N ALA A 132 35.23 32.59 -0.56
CA ALA A 132 36.12 31.47 -0.27
C ALA A 132 35.36 30.13 -0.30
N MET A 133 34.09 30.10 0.10
CA MET A 133 33.25 28.90 0.03
C MET A 133 32.95 28.51 -1.42
N ALA A 134 32.68 29.48 -2.30
CA ALA A 134 32.49 29.21 -3.73
C ALA A 134 33.79 28.75 -4.40
N ASP A 135 34.93 29.32 -4.01
CA ASP A 135 36.25 28.89 -4.51
C ASP A 135 36.64 27.49 -3.98
N GLN A 136 36.14 27.07 -2.81
CA GLN A 136 36.32 25.71 -2.29
C GLN A 136 35.51 24.66 -3.06
N MET A 137 34.45 25.07 -3.77
CA MET A 137 33.74 24.21 -4.74
C MET A 137 34.55 23.91 -6.00
N ARG A 138 35.85 24.27 -6.02
CA ARG A 138 36.84 23.95 -7.05
C ARG A 138 36.61 22.53 -7.56
N LEU A 139 36.09 22.47 -8.78
CA LEU A 139 35.92 21.35 -9.70
C LEU A 139 36.70 20.06 -9.34
N SER A 140 36.32 19.39 -8.26
CA SER A 140 36.80 18.04 -7.93
C SER A 140 36.26 17.01 -8.95
N HIS A 141 35.24 17.41 -9.72
CA HIS A 141 34.49 16.57 -10.66
C HIS A 141 34.55 17.05 -12.12
N SER A 142 35.47 17.94 -12.50
CA SER A 142 35.63 18.33 -13.91
C SER A 142 36.22 17.17 -14.71
N GLN A 143 35.36 16.34 -15.31
CA GLN A 143 35.79 15.34 -16.30
C GLN A 143 36.09 16.06 -17.62
N GLU A 144 37.36 16.12 -18.01
CA GLU A 144 37.72 16.32 -19.40
C GLU A 144 38.07 14.95 -20.02
N PRO A 145 37.54 14.62 -21.21
CA PRO A 145 36.69 15.44 -22.10
C PRO A 145 35.22 15.52 -21.65
N VAL A 146 34.59 16.70 -21.83
CA VAL A 146 33.17 16.94 -21.49
C VAL A 146 32.27 16.55 -22.66
N ASP A 147 31.24 15.75 -22.41
CA ASP A 147 30.12 15.60 -23.35
C ASP A 147 29.10 16.74 -23.14
N ILE A 148 29.00 17.64 -24.11
CA ILE A 148 28.08 18.78 -24.04
C ILE A 148 26.62 18.33 -24.03
N ALA A 149 26.27 17.25 -24.75
CA ALA A 149 24.89 16.76 -24.80
C ALA A 149 24.45 16.22 -23.45
N GLN A 150 25.28 15.38 -22.83
CA GLN A 150 25.03 14.85 -21.49
C GLN A 150 25.01 15.96 -20.43
N TYR A 151 25.92 16.93 -20.52
CA TYR A 151 25.93 18.08 -19.61
C TYR A 151 24.62 18.89 -19.68
N LEU A 152 24.09 19.11 -20.88
CA LEU A 152 22.81 19.80 -21.06
C LEU A 152 21.63 18.98 -20.53
N GLN A 153 21.62 17.66 -20.69
CA GLN A 153 20.58 16.79 -20.12
C GLN A 153 20.57 16.89 -18.58
N ASN A 154 21.74 16.79 -17.95
CA ASN A 154 21.88 16.87 -16.49
C ASN A 154 21.58 18.27 -15.93
N LEU A 155 21.55 19.32 -16.76
CA LEU A 155 21.26 20.68 -16.30
C LEU A 155 19.78 20.84 -15.90
N PHE A 156 18.90 20.04 -16.50
CA PHE A 156 17.45 20.08 -16.27
C PHE A 156 16.96 19.00 -15.30
N ASP A 157 17.76 17.95 -15.05
CA ASP A 157 17.46 16.93 -14.04
C ASP A 157 17.76 17.46 -12.63
N GLY A 158 16.72 17.84 -11.89
CA GLY A 158 16.87 18.45 -10.58
C GLY A 158 15.70 18.20 -9.63
N PRO A 159 15.87 18.51 -8.33
CA PRO A 159 14.83 18.32 -7.33
C PRO A 159 13.53 19.08 -7.61
N GLU A 160 13.56 20.13 -8.43
CA GLU A 160 12.34 20.87 -8.83
C GLU A 160 11.33 19.98 -9.56
N GLU A 161 11.78 19.03 -10.39
CA GLU A 161 10.90 18.11 -11.11
C GLU A 161 10.49 16.91 -10.23
N ARG A 162 11.35 16.52 -9.29
CA ARG A 162 11.11 15.36 -8.41
C ARG A 162 10.32 15.73 -7.15
N TRP A 163 10.33 16.97 -6.69
CA TRP A 163 9.63 17.39 -5.46
C TRP A 163 8.10 17.18 -5.58
N PRO A 164 7.41 16.63 -4.57
CA PRO A 164 7.84 16.37 -3.19
C PRO A 164 8.49 15.00 -2.95
N TYR A 165 9.18 14.46 -3.95
CA TYR A 165 9.84 13.15 -3.98
C TYR A 165 8.84 12.00 -3.95
N VAL A 166 7.75 12.20 -4.69
CA VAL A 166 6.69 11.22 -4.91
C VAL A 166 6.85 10.67 -6.32
N ASP A 167 6.65 9.38 -6.51
CA ASP A 167 6.46 8.85 -7.86
C ASP A 167 5.14 9.40 -8.43
N THR A 168 5.25 10.29 -9.41
CA THR A 168 4.16 11.14 -9.92
C THR A 168 2.91 10.39 -10.40
N SER A 169 2.99 9.06 -10.59
CA SER A 169 1.83 8.21 -10.89
C SER A 169 0.75 8.23 -9.82
N ASN A 170 1.08 8.56 -8.57
CA ASN A 170 0.14 8.47 -7.43
C ASN A 170 -0.49 9.82 -7.04
N PHE A 171 -0.11 10.94 -7.67
CA PHE A 171 -0.58 12.27 -7.32
C PHE A 171 -1.52 12.83 -8.39
N MET A 172 -2.81 12.54 -8.28
CA MET A 172 -3.83 13.19 -9.10
C MET A 172 -4.43 14.38 -8.34
N GLY A 173 -3.82 15.57 -8.44
CA GLY A 173 -4.38 16.82 -7.88
C GLY A 173 -3.38 17.95 -7.67
N ASP A 174 -3.87 19.15 -7.32
CA ASP A 174 -3.04 20.26 -6.85
C ASP A 174 -2.48 19.95 -5.45
N VAL A 175 -1.17 20.14 -5.26
CA VAL A 175 -0.53 19.96 -3.94
C VAL A 175 -1.07 21.01 -2.97
N LEU A 176 -1.74 20.57 -1.91
CA LEU A 176 -2.20 21.44 -0.83
C LEU A 176 -1.09 21.68 0.22
N PHE A 177 -1.22 22.73 1.01
CA PHE A 177 -0.23 23.08 2.04
C PHE A 177 -0.90 23.28 3.38
N ALA A 178 -0.55 22.42 4.35
CA ALA A 178 -0.87 22.64 5.75
C ALA A 178 -0.11 23.88 6.27
N ASP A 179 -0.58 24.44 7.38
CA ASP A 179 0.17 25.48 8.08
C ASP A 179 1.44 24.90 8.68
N GLN A 180 2.54 25.63 8.47
CA GLN A 180 3.87 25.15 8.82
C GLN A 180 4.23 25.63 10.23
N PRO A 181 4.66 24.74 11.13
CA PRO A 181 5.10 25.12 12.46
C PRO A 181 6.46 25.81 12.41
N LYS A 182 6.90 26.30 13.56
CA LYS A 182 8.32 26.64 13.76
C LYS A 182 9.12 25.35 13.65
N ILE A 183 10.06 25.30 12.69
CA ILE A 183 10.92 24.15 12.45
C ILE A 183 12.39 24.59 12.40
N ASP A 184 13.28 23.66 12.75
CA ASP A 184 14.71 23.82 12.50
C ASP A 184 15.03 23.55 11.03
N LEU A 185 15.85 24.42 10.45
CA LEU A 185 16.29 24.30 9.05
C LEU A 185 17.68 23.68 8.98
N GLN A 186 17.83 22.72 8.07
CA GLN A 186 19.13 22.20 7.68
C GLN A 186 19.62 23.02 6.49
N VAL A 187 20.77 23.69 6.65
CA VAL A 187 21.38 24.49 5.58
C VAL A 187 22.69 23.86 5.16
N GLY A 188 22.72 23.37 3.93
CA GLY A 188 23.90 22.79 3.28
C GLY A 188 24.51 23.75 2.27
N PHE A 189 25.80 23.56 2.00
CA PHE A 189 26.53 24.25 0.94
C PHE A 189 27.08 23.22 -0.03
N SER A 190 26.75 23.35 -1.32
CA SER A 190 27.23 22.43 -2.37
C SER A 190 27.46 23.15 -3.69
N GLY A 191 28.18 22.53 -4.63
CA GLY A 191 28.26 23.03 -6.01
C GLY A 191 27.09 22.46 -6.82
N ILE A 192 26.28 23.32 -7.44
CA ILE A 192 25.10 22.87 -8.20
C ILE A 192 25.43 22.41 -9.62
N TYR A 193 26.49 22.96 -10.24
CA TYR A 193 26.86 22.62 -11.61
C TYR A 193 28.26 22.00 -11.64
N SER A 194 28.39 20.82 -12.26
CA SER A 194 29.67 20.10 -12.37
C SER A 194 30.77 20.87 -13.10
N GLN A 195 30.40 21.87 -13.90
CA GLN A 195 31.32 22.65 -14.72
C GLN A 195 31.53 24.10 -14.22
N CYS A 196 30.82 24.55 -13.19
CA CYS A 196 30.94 25.92 -12.68
C CYS A 196 31.00 25.95 -11.15
N ASN A 197 31.75 26.89 -10.59
CA ASN A 197 31.87 27.05 -9.13
C ASN A 197 30.66 27.79 -8.51
N THR A 198 29.46 27.60 -9.07
CA THR A 198 28.25 28.18 -8.50
C THR A 198 27.96 27.49 -7.18
N LEU A 199 28.02 28.26 -6.11
CA LEU A 199 27.73 27.80 -4.76
C LEU A 199 26.22 27.82 -4.53
N LEU A 200 25.67 26.67 -4.15
CA LEU A 200 24.29 26.49 -3.75
C LEU A 200 24.19 26.53 -2.24
N VAL A 201 23.33 27.42 -1.73
CA VAL A 201 22.80 27.40 -0.37
C VAL A 201 21.53 26.56 -0.39
N ASP A 202 21.58 25.36 0.16
CA ASP A 202 20.50 24.39 0.06
C ASP A 202 19.76 24.27 1.39
N ILE A 203 18.50 24.68 1.42
CA ILE A 203 17.68 24.82 2.62
C ILE A 203 16.64 23.71 2.66
N ARG A 204 16.71 22.89 3.71
CA ARG A 204 15.92 21.66 3.83
C ARG A 204 15.21 21.59 5.19
N PRO A 205 13.96 21.12 5.25
CA PRO A 205 13.43 20.57 6.49
C PRO A 205 14.13 19.23 6.77
N TRP A 206 14.04 18.74 8.02
CA TRP A 206 14.54 17.40 8.34
C TRP A 206 13.64 16.29 7.74
N ALA A 207 12.33 16.57 7.59
CA ALA A 207 11.36 15.68 6.99
C ALA A 207 10.26 16.41 6.20
N LEU A 208 9.60 15.68 5.32
CA LEU A 208 8.34 16.03 4.69
C LEU A 208 7.33 14.91 4.92
N MET A 209 6.13 15.27 5.35
CA MET A 209 5.00 14.37 5.52
C MET A 209 3.96 14.69 4.44
N ILE A 210 3.56 13.68 3.67
CA ILE A 210 2.56 13.80 2.61
C ILE A 210 1.34 12.99 2.99
N ASN A 211 0.20 13.66 3.11
CA ASN A 211 -1.05 13.00 3.48
C ASN A 211 -1.82 12.52 2.25
N HIS A 212 -1.75 11.23 1.95
CA HIS A 212 -2.53 10.54 0.91
C HIS A 212 -3.71 9.73 1.48
N SER A 213 -4.01 9.86 2.78
CA SER A 213 -5.05 9.05 3.40
C SER A 213 -6.44 9.37 2.81
N GLY A 214 -6.69 10.63 2.44
CA GLY A 214 -8.00 11.11 2.00
C GLY A 214 -8.81 11.76 3.11
N ILE A 215 -8.31 11.78 4.35
CA ILE A 215 -8.88 12.49 5.50
C ILE A 215 -7.84 13.43 6.12
N GLU A 216 -8.27 14.32 7.01
CA GLU A 216 -7.33 15.13 7.81
C GLU A 216 -6.65 14.26 8.86
N ILE A 217 -5.32 14.39 8.96
CA ILE A 217 -4.51 13.66 9.93
C ILE A 217 -3.98 14.63 10.96
N ALA A 218 -4.12 14.26 12.23
CA ALA A 218 -3.52 15.00 13.33
C ALA A 218 -2.18 14.41 13.72
N LEU A 219 -1.17 15.26 13.86
CA LEU A 219 0.15 14.92 14.41
C LEU A 219 0.28 15.56 15.79
N ARG A 220 0.71 14.78 16.79
CA ARG A 220 0.95 15.27 18.15
C ARG A 220 2.24 14.68 18.70
N GLU A 221 3.06 15.51 19.34
CA GLU A 221 4.20 15.02 20.12
C GLU A 221 3.72 14.59 21.52
N HIS A 222 4.13 13.42 22.02
CA HIS A 222 3.54 12.76 23.19
C HIS A 222 3.60 13.60 24.49
N GLU A 223 4.56 14.52 24.59
CA GLU A 223 4.76 15.38 25.77
C GLU A 223 4.40 16.85 25.52
N SER A 224 3.95 17.19 24.31
CA SER A 224 3.62 18.56 23.91
C SER A 224 2.11 18.76 23.88
N THR A 225 1.66 19.97 24.20
CA THR A 225 0.28 20.41 23.93
C THR A 225 0.06 20.75 22.45
N SER A 226 1.14 20.79 21.66
CA SER A 226 1.07 21.14 20.25
C SER A 226 0.48 20.00 19.43
N CYS A 227 -0.53 20.33 18.64
CA CYS A 227 -1.15 19.40 17.68
C CYS A 227 -1.27 20.11 16.34
N TRP A 228 -0.85 19.42 15.28
CA TRP A 228 -0.88 19.93 13.91
C TRP A 228 -1.82 19.10 13.09
N PHE A 229 -2.62 19.76 12.25
CA PHE A 229 -3.55 19.10 11.34
C PHE A 229 -3.02 19.18 9.92
N VAL A 230 -2.96 18.04 9.26
CA VAL A 230 -2.46 17.87 7.90
C VAL A 230 -3.65 17.49 7.03
N PRO A 231 -4.19 18.41 6.21
CA PRO A 231 -5.31 18.13 5.32
C PRO A 231 -4.99 17.02 4.29
N PRO A 232 -6.00 16.36 3.71
CA PRO A 232 -5.78 15.40 2.64
C PRO A 232 -5.12 16.06 1.43
N GLY A 233 -4.16 15.38 0.82
CA GLY A 233 -3.35 15.88 -0.30
C GLY A 233 -2.31 16.94 0.09
N ALA A 234 -2.17 17.27 1.37
CA ALA A 234 -1.24 18.31 1.81
C ALA A 234 0.18 17.78 2.05
N VAL A 235 1.17 18.63 1.76
CA VAL A 235 2.57 18.43 2.16
C VAL A 235 2.89 19.30 3.37
N PHE A 236 3.45 18.68 4.40
CA PHE A 236 3.73 19.29 5.71
C PHE A 236 5.19 19.05 6.11
N ALA A 237 5.90 20.09 6.54
CA ALA A 237 7.20 19.94 7.17
C ALA A 237 7.01 19.91 8.71
N PRO A 238 7.09 18.74 9.35
CA PRO A 238 6.90 18.62 10.79
C PRO A 238 8.03 19.28 11.58
N PRO A 239 7.77 19.68 12.85
CA PRO A 239 8.87 19.96 13.78
C PRO A 239 9.70 18.70 13.99
N LYS A 240 10.88 18.86 14.57
CA LYS A 240 11.79 17.73 14.73
C LYS A 240 11.24 16.73 15.74
N LEU A 241 10.84 15.55 15.27
CA LEU A 241 10.26 14.48 16.08
C LEU A 241 11.36 13.63 16.72
N ASP A 242 12.15 14.22 17.64
CA ASP A 242 13.25 13.53 18.32
C ASP A 242 12.77 12.53 19.39
N GLY A 243 11.54 12.73 19.92
CA GLY A 243 10.90 11.89 20.93
C GLY A 243 9.78 11.00 20.38
N LEU A 244 8.85 10.62 21.26
CA LEU A 244 7.64 9.88 20.89
C LEU A 244 6.56 10.82 20.36
N PHE A 245 5.84 10.40 19.34
CA PHE A 245 4.73 11.16 18.76
C PHE A 245 3.57 10.24 18.41
N THR A 246 2.38 10.78 18.17
CA THR A 246 1.21 10.03 17.75
C THR A 246 0.63 10.62 16.48
N ILE A 247 0.03 9.73 15.68
CA ILE A 247 -0.79 10.10 14.54
C ILE A 247 -2.25 9.85 14.95
N GLY A 248 -3.15 10.75 14.60
CA GLY A 248 -4.54 10.67 15.00
C GLY A 248 -5.52 11.07 13.91
N VAL A 249 -6.77 10.69 14.13
CA VAL A 249 -7.92 11.05 13.31
C VAL A 249 -8.98 11.72 14.19
N VAL A 250 -9.83 12.53 13.58
CA VAL A 250 -11.01 13.10 14.24
C VAL A 250 -12.24 12.31 13.78
N ASP A 251 -12.94 11.70 14.74
CA ASP A 251 -14.19 10.96 14.51
C ASP A 251 -15.24 11.46 15.49
N ASN A 252 -16.41 11.88 15.00
CA ASN A 252 -17.48 12.47 15.82
C ASN A 252 -16.99 13.59 16.77
N ASP A 253 -16.21 14.55 16.24
CA ASP A 253 -15.59 15.66 16.98
C ASP A 253 -14.63 15.25 18.12
N GLN A 254 -14.28 13.96 18.21
CA GLN A 254 -13.32 13.44 19.17
C GLN A 254 -12.05 12.96 18.46
N GLN A 255 -10.89 13.24 19.08
CA GLN A 255 -9.60 12.86 18.53
C GLN A 255 -9.14 11.50 19.08
N TYR A 256 -8.80 10.59 18.18
CA TYR A 256 -8.26 9.27 18.48
C TYR A 256 -6.85 9.17 17.91
N HIS A 257 -5.96 8.46 18.61
CA HIS A 257 -4.53 8.42 18.28
C HIS A 257 -4.01 6.98 18.26
N THR A 258 -2.93 6.78 17.51
CA THR A 258 -2.11 5.56 17.58
C THR A 258 -1.48 5.40 18.96
N VAL A 259 -0.92 4.21 19.21
CA VAL A 259 0.13 4.05 20.22
C VAL A 259 1.30 5.02 19.93
N PRO A 260 2.12 5.38 20.94
CA PRO A 260 3.28 6.23 20.74
C PRO A 260 4.23 5.66 19.68
N LEU A 261 4.60 6.50 18.72
CA LEU A 261 5.42 6.19 17.57
C LEU A 261 6.83 6.78 17.73
N GLN A 262 7.81 6.13 17.11
CA GLN A 262 9.19 6.62 17.08
C GLN A 262 9.85 6.34 15.72
N LEU A 263 10.59 7.32 15.20
CA LEU A 263 11.39 7.16 13.99
C LEU A 263 12.71 6.45 14.29
N SER A 264 13.03 5.43 13.49
CA SER A 264 14.31 4.74 13.57
C SER A 264 15.45 5.62 13.07
N LYS A 265 16.52 5.72 13.86
CA LYS A 265 17.75 6.44 13.48
C LYS A 265 18.76 5.56 12.73
N GLU A 266 18.56 4.24 12.72
CA GLU A 266 19.47 3.28 12.09
C GLU A 266 18.77 2.50 10.98
N ASP A 267 19.54 2.18 9.93
CA ASP A 267 19.15 1.34 8.78
C ASP A 267 19.20 -0.17 9.12
N ARG A 268 19.73 -0.53 10.29
CA ARG A 268 19.90 -1.93 10.70
C ARG A 268 18.58 -2.49 11.21
N TRP A 269 18.04 -3.44 10.44
CA TRP A 269 16.79 -4.16 10.71
C TRP A 269 16.84 -5.14 11.90
N TYR A 270 17.91 -5.15 12.70
CA TYR A 270 18.03 -6.03 13.85
C TYR A 270 17.53 -5.33 15.12
N SER A 271 16.23 -5.35 15.38
CA SER A 271 15.73 -5.32 16.77
C SER A 271 14.25 -5.64 16.84
N LEU A 272 13.93 -6.62 17.69
CA LEU A 272 12.68 -6.90 18.40
C LEU A 272 11.49 -6.00 18.02
N LYS A 273 10.38 -6.61 17.60
CA LYS A 273 9.07 -5.99 17.28
C LYS A 273 8.60 -5.06 18.40
N PHE A 274 9.07 -3.81 18.40
CA PHE A 274 8.51 -2.75 19.22
C PHE A 274 7.38 -2.12 18.40
N GLU A 275 6.15 -2.21 18.92
CA GLU A 275 4.98 -1.60 18.28
C GLU A 275 5.20 -0.08 18.17
N GLY A 276 4.88 0.51 17.01
CA GLY A 276 5.01 1.97 16.81
C GLY A 276 6.37 2.46 16.27
N ARG A 277 7.32 1.60 15.91
CA ARG A 277 8.56 2.04 15.24
C ARG A 277 8.36 2.25 13.74
N ILE A 278 8.77 3.42 13.23
CA ILE A 278 8.78 3.74 11.79
C ILE A 278 10.23 3.62 11.28
N PRO A 279 10.53 2.74 10.31
CA PRO A 279 11.86 2.58 9.78
C PRO A 279 12.29 3.83 8.98
N ARG A 280 13.60 4.01 8.80
CA ARG A 280 14.11 5.11 7.97
C ARG A 280 13.78 4.92 6.49
N GLU A 281 13.82 3.68 6.01
CA GLU A 281 13.37 3.28 4.69
C GLU A 281 12.50 2.02 4.82
N GLY A 282 11.34 1.99 4.17
CA GLY A 282 10.38 0.88 4.24
C GLY A 282 8.98 1.35 4.62
N PHE A 283 8.22 0.50 5.32
CA PHE A 283 6.84 0.81 5.69
C PHE A 283 6.48 0.31 7.10
N THR A 284 5.50 0.97 7.71
CA THR A 284 4.85 0.54 8.95
C THR A 284 3.33 0.69 8.81
N ASN A 285 2.58 -0.36 9.15
CA ASN A 285 1.12 -0.29 9.24
C ASN A 285 0.70 0.17 10.64
N LEU A 286 -0.18 1.17 10.68
CA LEU A 286 -0.69 1.81 11.89
C LEU A 286 -2.18 1.55 12.01
N ARG A 287 -2.63 1.41 13.26
CA ARG A 287 -4.04 1.32 13.62
C ARG A 287 -4.41 2.42 14.60
N ILE A 288 -5.57 3.05 14.38
CA ILE A 288 -6.17 3.99 15.32
C ILE A 288 -7.56 3.46 15.67
N LEU A 289 -7.74 3.10 16.94
CA LEU A 289 -9.00 2.55 17.43
C LEU A 289 -9.88 3.66 17.98
N THR A 290 -11.14 3.68 17.54
CA THR A 290 -12.22 4.46 18.17
C THR A 290 -13.10 3.53 19.01
N GLN A 291 -14.28 4.01 19.42
CA GLN A 291 -15.24 3.18 20.16
C GLN A 291 -15.81 2.04 19.30
N ASP A 292 -16.08 2.30 18.02
CA ASP A 292 -16.82 1.43 17.11
C ASP A 292 -16.14 1.26 15.73
N LYS A 293 -14.98 1.88 15.51
CA LYS A 293 -14.25 1.84 14.23
C LYS A 293 -12.75 1.67 14.43
N VAL A 294 -12.07 1.15 13.41
CA VAL A 294 -10.61 1.16 13.27
C VAL A 294 -10.24 1.90 12.00
N TYR A 295 -9.25 2.78 12.12
CA TYR A 295 -8.61 3.44 10.97
C TYR A 295 -7.27 2.78 10.69
N LEU A 296 -7.05 2.32 9.45
CA LEU A 296 -5.86 1.59 9.03
C LEU A 296 -5.04 2.42 8.03
N ILE A 297 -3.84 2.83 8.45
CA ILE A 297 -2.96 3.73 7.71
C ILE A 297 -1.58 3.10 7.56
N THR A 298 -1.03 3.12 6.35
CA THR A 298 0.35 2.71 6.07
C THR A 298 1.24 3.95 5.98
N VAL A 299 2.32 3.98 6.75
CA VAL A 299 3.37 5.00 6.63
C VAL A 299 4.49 4.43 5.77
N LEU A 300 4.64 4.94 4.55
CA LEU A 300 5.83 4.68 3.74
C LEU A 300 6.90 5.70 4.09
N SER A 301 8.12 5.22 4.28
CA SER A 301 9.26 5.99 4.74
C SER A 301 10.39 5.84 3.73
N SER A 302 10.96 6.95 3.27
CA SER A 302 12.10 6.98 2.36
C SER A 302 13.01 8.18 2.66
N TYR A 303 14.23 8.18 2.14
CA TYR A 303 15.22 9.22 2.44
C TYR A 303 15.80 9.81 1.15
N GLU A 304 15.41 11.04 0.83
CA GLU A 304 15.74 11.70 -0.46
C GLU A 304 16.28 13.11 -0.22
N GLU A 305 17.34 13.51 -0.93
CA GLU A 305 17.97 14.84 -0.80
C GLU A 305 18.36 15.22 0.65
N ASN A 306 18.64 14.22 1.50
CA ASN A 306 18.86 14.35 2.95
C ASN A 306 17.62 14.76 3.76
N ILE A 307 16.42 14.45 3.25
CA ILE A 307 15.12 14.73 3.86
C ILE A 307 14.41 13.38 4.07
N GLN A 308 13.86 13.16 5.26
CA GLN A 308 13.00 12.02 5.51
C GLN A 308 11.62 12.26 4.90
N ILE A 309 11.17 11.38 4.00
CA ILE A 309 9.88 11.50 3.34
C ILE A 309 8.92 10.46 3.95
N LEU A 310 7.78 10.93 4.43
CA LEU A 310 6.75 10.11 5.09
C LEU A 310 5.44 10.21 4.32
N HIS A 311 5.01 9.15 3.66
CA HIS A 311 3.71 9.10 2.98
C HIS A 311 2.70 8.40 3.89
N LEU A 312 1.59 9.09 4.18
CA LEU A 312 0.46 8.51 4.91
C LEU A 312 -0.57 8.02 3.91
N LEU A 313 -0.70 6.70 3.76
CA LEU A 313 -1.55 6.06 2.75
C LEU A 313 -2.63 5.20 3.42
N PRO A 314 -3.79 4.99 2.78
CA PRO A 314 -4.71 3.96 3.22
C PRO A 314 -4.03 2.58 3.12
N THR A 315 -4.15 1.75 4.16
CA THR A 315 -3.59 0.39 4.11
C THR A 315 -4.36 -0.50 3.13
N TYR A 316 -5.66 -0.24 2.98
CA TYR A 316 -6.53 -0.99 2.09
C TYR A 316 -7.20 -0.06 1.08
N SER A 317 -7.28 -0.51 -0.17
CA SER A 317 -8.02 0.17 -1.22
C SER A 317 -8.75 -0.85 -2.09
N ILE A 318 -9.84 -0.42 -2.71
CA ILE A 318 -10.62 -1.28 -3.60
C ILE A 318 -10.94 -0.58 -4.91
N THR A 319 -10.98 -1.35 -5.99
CA THR A 319 -11.32 -0.90 -7.33
C THR A 319 -12.41 -1.80 -7.88
N ASN A 320 -13.46 -1.21 -8.46
CA ASN A 320 -14.51 -1.93 -9.17
C ASN A 320 -14.21 -1.92 -10.67
N ASN A 321 -13.81 -3.08 -11.20
CA ASN A 321 -13.53 -3.31 -12.62
C ASN A 321 -14.69 -4.03 -13.33
N THR A 322 -15.88 -4.06 -12.73
CA THR A 322 -17.11 -4.61 -13.32
C THR A 322 -17.93 -3.52 -14.02
N GLN A 323 -18.90 -3.90 -14.84
CA GLN A 323 -19.81 -2.93 -15.49
C GLN A 323 -20.94 -2.43 -14.57
N GLU A 324 -21.02 -2.95 -13.34
CA GLU A 324 -22.12 -2.71 -12.41
C GLU A 324 -21.66 -1.83 -11.24
N GLU A 325 -22.58 -1.04 -10.69
CA GLU A 325 -22.34 -0.33 -9.43
C GLU A 325 -22.45 -1.32 -8.26
N LEU A 326 -21.49 -1.25 -7.35
CA LEU A 326 -21.42 -2.13 -6.18
C LEU A 326 -21.40 -1.31 -4.90
N THR A 327 -21.69 -1.93 -3.77
CA THR A 327 -21.48 -1.37 -2.44
C THR A 327 -20.50 -2.22 -1.66
N ILE A 328 -19.67 -1.63 -0.81
CA ILE A 328 -18.78 -2.36 0.08
C ILE A 328 -18.98 -1.98 1.54
N ARG A 329 -18.98 -2.98 2.42
CA ARG A 329 -18.85 -2.81 3.87
C ARG A 329 -17.50 -3.33 4.32
N SER A 330 -16.78 -2.54 5.11
CA SER A 330 -15.49 -2.88 5.72
C SER A 330 -15.67 -3.13 7.22
N MET A 331 -15.23 -4.29 7.70
CA MET A 331 -15.44 -4.76 9.07
C MET A 331 -14.12 -5.24 9.69
N TYR A 332 -13.83 -4.77 10.90
CA TYR A 332 -12.71 -5.23 11.71
C TYR A 332 -13.24 -6.17 12.79
N VAL A 333 -12.98 -7.46 12.64
CA VAL A 333 -13.59 -8.51 13.45
C VAL A 333 -12.61 -8.99 14.50
N TYR A 334 -13.04 -9.03 15.77
CA TYR A 334 -12.39 -9.77 16.83
C TYR A 334 -13.05 -11.14 16.94
N ALA A 335 -12.39 -12.16 16.40
CA ALA A 335 -12.93 -13.52 16.31
C ALA A 335 -12.55 -14.35 17.55
N GLY A 336 -13.54 -14.71 18.36
CA GLY A 336 -13.41 -15.63 19.48
C GLY A 336 -14.16 -16.95 19.24
N ASP A 337 -14.67 -17.56 20.30
CA ASP A 337 -15.36 -18.86 20.25
C ASP A 337 -16.84 -18.76 19.81
N ILE A 338 -17.46 -17.58 19.83
CA ILE A 338 -18.87 -17.38 19.44
C ILE A 338 -18.94 -16.67 18.09
N LYS A 339 -19.76 -17.22 17.19
CA LYS A 339 -19.95 -16.65 15.86
C LYS A 339 -20.51 -15.22 15.90
N VAL A 340 -19.91 -14.36 15.09
CA VAL A 340 -20.28 -12.96 14.92
C VAL A 340 -21.55 -12.84 14.06
N GLN A 341 -22.51 -12.07 14.56
CA GLN A 341 -23.73 -11.74 13.85
C GLN A 341 -23.54 -10.46 13.02
N LEU A 342 -23.92 -10.51 11.74
CA LEU A 342 -23.82 -9.35 10.84
C LEU A 342 -24.93 -8.33 11.16
N PRO A 343 -24.59 -7.08 11.50
CA PRO A 343 -25.60 -6.05 11.72
C PRO A 343 -26.29 -5.67 10.41
N VAL A 344 -27.63 -5.58 10.45
CA VAL A 344 -28.46 -5.22 9.28
C VAL A 344 -28.13 -3.81 8.76
N SER A 345 -27.78 -2.88 9.67
CA SER A 345 -27.64 -1.44 9.39
C SER A 345 -26.19 -0.96 9.22
N LEU A 346 -25.24 -1.85 8.89
CA LEU A 346 -23.86 -1.41 8.64
C LEU A 346 -23.80 -0.45 7.43
N PRO A 347 -23.17 0.73 7.58
CA PRO A 347 -22.92 1.65 6.48
C PRO A 347 -22.14 0.96 5.35
N ALA A 348 -22.55 1.21 4.12
CA ALA A 348 -21.85 0.74 2.93
C ALA A 348 -21.34 1.93 2.12
N LEU A 349 -20.20 1.75 1.45
CA LEU A 349 -19.60 2.72 0.55
C LEU A 349 -19.91 2.33 -0.90
N ASP A 350 -20.31 3.31 -1.71
CA ASP A 350 -20.59 3.08 -3.12
C ASP A 350 -19.29 2.95 -3.93
N LEU A 351 -19.25 1.93 -4.79
CA LEU A 351 -18.19 1.65 -5.74
C LEU A 351 -18.73 1.80 -7.15
N ALA A 352 -18.39 2.94 -7.78
CA ALA A 352 -18.77 3.24 -9.15
C ALA A 352 -18.29 2.13 -10.11
N SER A 353 -19.10 1.84 -11.13
CA SER A 353 -18.75 0.88 -12.18
C SER A 353 -17.56 1.35 -13.02
N LYS A 354 -16.96 0.40 -13.75
CA LYS A 354 -15.86 0.67 -14.66
C LYS A 354 -16.28 1.67 -15.75
N PRO A 355 -15.63 2.84 -15.87
CA PRO A 355 -15.91 3.77 -16.95
C PRO A 355 -15.38 3.22 -18.29
N ALA A 356 -16.13 3.44 -19.38
CA ALA A 356 -15.79 2.91 -20.72
C ALA A 356 -14.49 3.50 -21.32
N THR A 357 -14.06 4.68 -20.87
CA THR A 357 -12.94 5.43 -21.46
C THR A 357 -12.00 6.07 -20.45
N ALA A 358 -12.17 5.82 -19.15
CA ALA A 358 -11.33 6.40 -18.10
C ALA A 358 -10.58 5.33 -17.31
N GLU A 359 -9.51 5.75 -16.64
CA GLU A 359 -8.76 4.89 -15.72
C GLU A 359 -9.66 4.43 -14.56
N LEU A 360 -9.38 3.23 -14.08
CA LEU A 360 -10.10 2.67 -12.93
C LEU A 360 -9.88 3.55 -11.70
N LYS A 361 -10.97 3.88 -11.00
CA LYS A 361 -10.90 4.67 -9.77
C LYS A 361 -10.62 3.76 -8.58
N GLU A 362 -9.48 4.00 -7.93
CA GLU A 362 -9.14 3.38 -6.65
C GLU A 362 -9.89 4.11 -5.52
N VAL A 363 -10.59 3.35 -4.68
CA VAL A 363 -11.36 3.85 -3.54
C VAL A 363 -10.64 3.45 -2.24
N PRO A 364 -10.20 4.40 -1.40
CA PRO A 364 -9.51 4.08 -0.16
C PRO A 364 -10.48 3.54 0.90
N LEU A 365 -10.12 2.44 1.57
CA LEU A 365 -10.85 1.86 2.69
C LEU A 365 -10.12 2.16 4.00
N LEU A 366 -10.21 3.41 4.44
CA LEU A 366 -9.55 3.87 5.66
C LEU A 366 -10.24 3.36 6.93
N MET A 367 -11.57 3.36 6.94
CA MET A 367 -12.39 3.13 8.13
C MET A 367 -13.05 1.74 8.06
N TRP A 368 -12.95 1.01 9.16
CA TRP A 368 -13.47 -0.35 9.31
C TRP A 368 -14.33 -0.43 10.57
N HIS A 369 -15.56 -0.91 10.45
CA HIS A 369 -16.47 -1.03 11.60
C HIS A 369 -16.06 -2.19 12.49
N ILE A 370 -15.91 -1.94 13.80
CA ILE A 370 -15.55 -2.97 14.76
C ILE A 370 -16.75 -3.89 14.98
N LEU A 371 -16.55 -5.19 14.73
CA LEU A 371 -17.45 -6.26 15.17
C LEU A 371 -16.71 -7.12 16.18
N LYS A 372 -17.34 -7.34 17.33
CA LYS A 372 -16.79 -8.17 18.40
C LYS A 372 -17.71 -9.36 18.60
N ASP A 373 -17.10 -10.54 18.64
CA ASP A 373 -17.72 -11.67 19.31
C ASP A 373 -17.98 -11.27 20.80
N PRO A 374 -19.21 -11.47 21.34
CA PRO A 374 -19.52 -11.24 22.75
C PRO A 374 -18.61 -11.96 23.76
N GLY A 375 -18.01 -13.09 23.38
CA GLY A 375 -17.05 -13.88 24.14
C GLY A 375 -15.58 -13.49 23.89
N ALA A 376 -15.31 -12.58 22.94
CA ALA A 376 -13.94 -12.30 22.55
C ALA A 376 -13.12 -11.57 23.62
N SER A 377 -11.90 -12.04 23.82
CA SER A 377 -10.87 -11.45 24.66
C SER A 377 -9.94 -10.53 23.85
N SER A 378 -9.09 -9.76 24.54
CA SER A 378 -8.10 -8.89 23.88
C SER A 378 -6.94 -9.64 23.19
N SER A 379 -6.85 -10.96 23.33
CA SER A 379 -5.83 -11.80 22.70
C SER A 379 -6.32 -12.55 21.45
N ASP A 380 -7.57 -12.32 21.07
CA ASP A 380 -8.24 -13.04 20.01
C ASP A 380 -7.81 -12.56 18.61
N GLU A 381 -8.11 -13.35 17.58
CA GLU A 381 -7.65 -13.07 16.23
C GLU A 381 -8.35 -11.82 15.67
N GLU A 382 -7.55 -10.88 15.18
CA GLU A 382 -8.02 -9.63 14.58
C GLU A 382 -8.03 -9.76 13.06
N LEU A 383 -9.20 -9.60 12.43
CA LEU A 383 -9.40 -9.88 11.01
C LEU A 383 -10.09 -8.74 10.27
N CYS A 384 -9.54 -8.38 9.12
CA CYS A 384 -10.19 -7.45 8.19
C CYS A 384 -11.13 -8.22 7.27
N CYS A 385 -12.42 -7.90 7.29
CA CYS A 385 -13.44 -8.56 6.48
C CYS A 385 -14.17 -7.54 5.60
N ILE A 386 -14.50 -7.93 4.37
CA ILE A 386 -15.30 -7.10 3.48
C ILE A 386 -16.56 -7.83 3.06
N GLN A 387 -17.64 -7.08 2.83
CA GLN A 387 -18.89 -7.59 2.27
C GLN A 387 -19.26 -6.74 1.06
N ILE A 388 -19.42 -7.38 -0.10
CA ILE A 388 -19.85 -6.72 -1.33
C ILE A 388 -21.36 -6.86 -1.46
N GLY A 389 -22.02 -5.79 -1.91
CA GLY A 389 -23.44 -5.76 -2.20
C GLY A 389 -23.75 -5.12 -3.55
N GLN A 390 -24.97 -5.34 -4.02
CA GLN A 390 -25.51 -4.77 -5.26
C GLN A 390 -27.04 -4.72 -5.15
N ASN A 391 -27.67 -3.62 -5.57
CA ASN A 391 -29.14 -3.47 -5.59
C ASN A 391 -29.86 -3.83 -4.28
N GLY A 392 -29.22 -3.61 -3.13
CA GLY A 392 -29.77 -3.96 -1.81
C GLY A 392 -29.52 -5.41 -1.36
N TYR A 393 -28.96 -6.27 -2.20
CA TYR A 393 -28.48 -7.60 -1.82
C TYR A 393 -27.03 -7.54 -1.33
N GLN A 394 -26.67 -8.46 -0.43
CA GLN A 394 -25.34 -8.55 0.16
C GLN A 394 -24.80 -9.97 -0.01
N ALA A 395 -23.54 -10.07 -0.42
CA ALA A 395 -22.82 -11.34 -0.46
C ALA A 395 -22.43 -11.80 0.94
N HIS A 396 -21.92 -13.02 1.05
CA HIS A 396 -21.26 -13.47 2.27
C HIS A 396 -19.98 -12.63 2.52
N PRO A 397 -19.68 -12.22 3.77
CA PRO A 397 -18.41 -11.58 4.08
C PRO A 397 -17.21 -12.45 3.72
N VAL A 398 -16.11 -11.80 3.38
CA VAL A 398 -14.85 -12.47 3.04
C VAL A 398 -13.72 -11.86 3.85
N VAL A 399 -12.88 -12.71 4.43
CA VAL A 399 -11.69 -12.29 5.17
C VAL A 399 -10.57 -11.90 4.21
N VAL A 400 -10.00 -10.72 4.41
CA VAL A 400 -8.81 -10.22 3.71
C VAL A 400 -7.58 -10.65 4.50
N ARG A 401 -6.97 -11.78 4.14
CA ARG A 401 -5.87 -12.35 4.91
C ARG A 401 -4.53 -11.72 4.60
N ASP A 402 -3.62 -11.78 5.58
CA ASP A 402 -2.31 -11.19 5.41
C ASP A 402 -1.35 -12.01 4.55
N ASN A 403 -1.50 -13.33 4.59
CA ASN A 403 -0.60 -14.31 3.99
C ASN A 403 -1.43 -15.49 3.44
N PRO A 404 -1.16 -16.01 2.22
CA PRO A 404 -0.19 -15.55 1.23
C PRO A 404 -0.50 -14.15 0.67
N PRO A 405 0.51 -13.40 0.19
CA PRO A 405 0.26 -12.21 -0.61
C PRO A 405 -0.46 -12.64 -1.91
N ASP A 406 -1.37 -11.79 -2.36
CA ASP A 406 -2.11 -11.95 -3.61
C ASP A 406 -3.02 -13.18 -3.66
N GLN A 407 -4.21 -13.02 -3.10
CA GLN A 407 -5.28 -14.03 -3.05
C GLN A 407 -6.38 -13.70 -4.04
N ARG A 408 -6.97 -14.72 -4.66
CA ARG A 408 -8.23 -14.60 -5.39
C ARG A 408 -9.32 -15.16 -4.50
N MET A 409 -10.33 -14.35 -4.27
CA MET A 409 -11.53 -14.74 -3.54
C MET A 409 -12.73 -14.55 -4.45
N THR A 410 -13.75 -15.37 -4.26
CA THR A 410 -15.03 -15.25 -4.98
C THR A 410 -16.11 -14.84 -4.00
N PHE A 411 -17.06 -14.04 -4.46
CA PHE A 411 -18.28 -13.78 -3.72
C PHE A 411 -19.47 -13.97 -4.65
N THR A 412 -20.62 -14.19 -4.03
CA THR A 412 -21.86 -14.41 -4.77
C THR A 412 -22.94 -13.47 -4.32
N LEU A 413 -23.54 -12.79 -5.28
CA LEU A 413 -24.69 -11.90 -5.07
C LEU A 413 -25.97 -12.65 -5.45
N PRO A 414 -26.97 -12.72 -4.55
CA PRO A 414 -28.20 -13.49 -4.78
C PRO A 414 -29.20 -12.85 -5.77
N ASP A 415 -28.95 -11.63 -6.25
CA ASP A 415 -29.90 -10.85 -7.04
C ASP A 415 -30.07 -11.36 -8.49
N LYS A 416 -28.99 -11.78 -9.14
CA LYS A 416 -29.01 -11.83 -10.60
C LYS A 416 -29.83 -12.99 -11.15
N GLU A 417 -30.73 -12.68 -12.09
CA GLU A 417 -31.20 -13.64 -13.09
C GLU A 417 -30.08 -14.07 -14.07
N SER A 418 -28.99 -13.29 -14.12
CA SER A 418 -27.77 -13.58 -14.89
C SER A 418 -26.63 -14.05 -13.97
N ASN A 419 -26.22 -15.29 -14.12
CA ASN A 419 -25.14 -15.93 -13.37
C ASN A 419 -23.75 -15.28 -13.58
N SER A 420 -23.48 -14.06 -13.12
CA SER A 420 -22.14 -13.47 -13.16
C SER A 420 -21.44 -13.59 -11.80
N GLU A 421 -20.30 -14.27 -11.79
CA GLU A 421 -19.41 -14.36 -10.65
C GLU A 421 -18.49 -13.16 -10.76
N SER A 422 -18.27 -12.44 -9.66
CA SER A 422 -17.30 -11.35 -9.63
C SER A 422 -16.19 -11.73 -8.64
N PRO A 423 -15.18 -12.50 -9.06
CA PRO A 423 -13.98 -12.72 -8.28
C PRO A 423 -13.35 -11.38 -8.00
N TRP A 424 -12.65 -11.31 -6.89
CA TRP A 424 -11.78 -10.20 -6.63
C TRP A 424 -10.40 -10.72 -6.28
N SER A 425 -9.39 -10.01 -6.78
CA SER A 425 -7.99 -10.29 -6.46
C SER A 425 -7.49 -9.25 -5.47
N THR A 426 -6.69 -9.72 -4.52
CA THR A 426 -5.86 -8.84 -3.70
C THR A 426 -4.47 -8.74 -4.32
N HIS A 427 -3.85 -7.59 -4.19
CA HIS A 427 -2.49 -7.30 -4.63
C HIS A 427 -1.76 -6.54 -3.53
N LYS A 428 -0.64 -7.07 -3.04
CA LYS A 428 0.10 -6.46 -1.93
C LYS A 428 1.40 -5.85 -2.39
N TYR A 429 1.61 -4.60 -1.98
CA TYR A 429 2.83 -3.88 -2.30
C TYR A 429 3.14 -2.83 -1.23
N GLN A 430 4.35 -2.88 -0.67
CA GLN A 430 4.85 -1.94 0.34
C GLN A 430 3.87 -1.72 1.52
N GLY A 431 3.29 -2.79 2.06
CA GLY A 431 2.37 -2.72 3.20
C GLY A 431 0.93 -2.28 2.86
N GLN A 432 0.66 -1.91 1.61
CA GLN A 432 -0.69 -1.66 1.12
C GLN A 432 -1.29 -2.94 0.51
N THR A 433 -2.60 -3.14 0.70
CA THR A 433 -3.39 -4.19 0.07
C THR A 433 -4.41 -3.56 -0.86
N LYS A 434 -4.17 -3.70 -2.16
CA LYS A 434 -5.08 -3.27 -3.22
C LYS A 434 -6.03 -4.39 -3.58
N MET A 435 -7.31 -4.08 -3.74
CA MET A 435 -8.36 -5.05 -3.98
C MET A 435 -9.03 -4.72 -5.31
N VAL A 436 -9.17 -5.69 -6.21
CA VAL A 436 -9.74 -5.47 -7.54
C VAL A 436 -10.89 -6.43 -7.75
N VAL A 437 -12.11 -5.90 -7.79
CA VAL A 437 -13.31 -6.67 -8.14
C VAL A 437 -13.43 -6.73 -9.65
N GLN A 438 -13.49 -7.94 -10.23
CA GLN A 438 -13.54 -8.16 -11.67
C GLN A 438 -14.54 -9.26 -12.02
N GLU A 439 -15.06 -9.26 -13.23
CA GLU A 439 -15.95 -10.34 -13.69
C GLU A 439 -15.16 -11.63 -13.97
N ASP A 440 -15.72 -12.79 -13.60
CA ASP A 440 -15.19 -14.09 -14.00
C ASP A 440 -15.85 -14.54 -15.30
N PRO A 441 -15.10 -14.67 -16.39
CA PRO A 441 -15.63 -15.31 -17.59
C PRO A 441 -15.74 -16.83 -17.43
N SER A 442 -15.12 -17.44 -16.41
CA SER A 442 -15.07 -18.89 -16.24
C SER A 442 -15.07 -19.27 -14.75
N PRO A 443 -16.19 -19.01 -14.05
CA PRO A 443 -16.36 -19.36 -12.64
C PRO A 443 -16.20 -20.86 -12.42
N GLN A 444 -15.81 -21.27 -11.20
CA GLN A 444 -15.60 -22.68 -10.91
C GLN A 444 -16.92 -23.47 -11.06
N MET A 445 -17.96 -23.03 -10.34
CA MET A 445 -19.21 -23.76 -10.25
C MET A 445 -20.42 -22.84 -10.05
N ILE A 446 -21.52 -23.18 -10.72
CA ILE A 446 -22.82 -22.52 -10.59
C ILE A 446 -23.82 -23.53 -10.04
N ILE A 447 -24.40 -23.23 -8.89
CA ILE A 447 -25.41 -24.03 -8.22
C ILE A 447 -26.79 -23.44 -8.52
N HIS A 448 -27.63 -24.21 -9.21
CA HIS A 448 -29.00 -23.85 -9.59
C HIS A 448 -29.97 -24.53 -8.62
N ASN A 449 -30.59 -23.76 -7.75
CA ASN A 449 -31.62 -24.25 -6.84
C ASN A 449 -33.00 -24.14 -7.50
N ASN A 450 -33.46 -25.20 -8.15
CA ASN A 450 -34.81 -25.27 -8.75
C ASN A 450 -35.88 -25.72 -7.73
N THR A 451 -35.52 -25.76 -6.44
CA THR A 451 -36.44 -26.09 -5.36
C THR A 451 -37.14 -24.85 -4.80
N LYS A 452 -38.08 -25.07 -3.87
CA LYS A 452 -38.82 -24.00 -3.19
C LYS A 452 -38.22 -23.61 -1.85
N ALA A 453 -37.12 -24.24 -1.42
CA ALA A 453 -36.48 -23.98 -0.14
C ALA A 453 -35.15 -23.24 -0.31
N LEU A 454 -34.74 -22.49 0.72
CA LEU A 454 -33.38 -21.97 0.82
C LEU A 454 -32.44 -23.14 1.12
N LEU A 455 -31.36 -23.27 0.35
CA LEU A 455 -30.37 -24.33 0.56
C LEU A 455 -29.07 -23.72 1.05
N ILE A 456 -28.54 -24.22 2.16
CA ILE A 456 -27.20 -23.90 2.66
C ILE A 456 -26.19 -24.82 1.99
N LEU A 457 -25.02 -24.28 1.65
CA LEU A 457 -23.93 -24.99 0.97
C LEU A 457 -22.80 -25.26 1.95
N GLY A 458 -22.14 -26.42 1.81
CA GLY A 458 -21.02 -26.80 2.67
C GLY A 458 -19.95 -27.63 1.96
N GLU A 459 -18.70 -27.41 2.36
CA GLU A 459 -17.53 -28.24 2.06
C GLU A 459 -17.05 -28.97 3.33
N PRO A 460 -16.75 -30.27 3.30
CA PRO A 460 -16.16 -30.97 4.44
C PRO A 460 -14.70 -30.55 4.65
N GLU A 461 -14.28 -30.44 5.92
CA GLU A 461 -12.88 -30.16 6.24
C GLU A 461 -11.95 -31.29 5.76
N PHE A 462 -10.91 -30.94 4.99
CA PHE A 462 -10.05 -31.91 4.29
C PHE A 462 -9.22 -32.83 5.23
N ASN A 463 -9.08 -32.46 6.50
CA ASN A 463 -8.19 -33.11 7.48
C ASN A 463 -8.91 -33.93 8.56
N GLN A 464 -10.25 -33.96 8.59
CA GLN A 464 -11.02 -34.71 9.59
C GLN A 464 -11.85 -35.82 8.94
N GLU A 465 -11.85 -36.99 9.55
CA GLU A 465 -12.60 -38.16 9.06
C GLU A 465 -14.12 -38.06 9.30
N ASP A 466 -14.61 -37.05 10.05
CA ASP A 466 -16.02 -36.93 10.43
C ASP A 466 -16.60 -35.50 10.38
N GLY A 467 -17.56 -35.30 9.47
CA GLY A 467 -18.80 -34.54 9.71
C GLY A 467 -18.80 -33.00 9.74
N ILE A 468 -17.69 -32.34 10.06
CA ILE A 468 -17.65 -30.87 10.24
C ILE A 468 -17.46 -30.19 8.87
N MET A 469 -18.31 -29.20 8.57
CA MET A 469 -18.15 -28.38 7.37
C MET A 469 -17.24 -27.17 7.63
N GLU A 470 -16.44 -26.75 6.65
CA GLU A 470 -15.60 -25.55 6.70
C GLU A 470 -16.43 -24.30 7.04
N GLU A 471 -17.65 -24.20 6.51
CA GLU A 471 -18.59 -23.11 6.80
C GLU A 471 -19.10 -23.09 8.26
N GLU A 472 -19.07 -24.24 8.96
CA GLU A 472 -19.35 -24.28 10.39
C GLU A 472 -18.19 -23.73 11.23
N LEU A 473 -16.98 -23.76 10.71
CA LEU A 473 -15.79 -23.17 11.33
C LEU A 473 -15.63 -21.68 11.01
N ASP A 474 -16.46 -21.13 10.11
CA ASP A 474 -16.46 -19.69 9.82
C ASP A 474 -16.89 -18.89 11.06
N MET A 475 -16.24 -17.75 11.27
CA MET A 475 -16.55 -16.82 12.36
C MET A 475 -17.91 -16.17 12.21
N PHE A 476 -18.46 -16.09 10.99
CA PHE A 476 -19.79 -15.52 10.79
C PHE A 476 -20.86 -16.60 11.00
N ALA A 477 -21.95 -16.21 11.67
CA ALA A 477 -23.09 -17.12 11.89
C ALA A 477 -23.90 -17.38 10.60
N ALA A 478 -23.83 -16.47 9.64
CA ALA A 478 -24.43 -16.68 8.32
C ALA A 478 -23.60 -17.71 7.54
N MET A 479 -24.27 -18.61 6.82
CA MET A 479 -23.60 -19.56 5.93
C MET A 479 -23.96 -19.24 4.46
N PRO A 480 -23.07 -19.57 3.50
CA PRO A 480 -23.36 -19.51 2.08
C PRO A 480 -24.66 -20.25 1.74
N SER A 481 -25.56 -19.59 1.01
CA SER A 481 -26.87 -20.17 0.68
C SER A 481 -27.39 -19.77 -0.70
N VAL A 482 -28.28 -20.61 -1.24
CA VAL A 482 -28.91 -20.45 -2.55
C VAL A 482 -30.42 -20.26 -2.36
N PRO A 483 -30.97 -19.07 -2.66
CA PRO A 483 -32.41 -18.83 -2.58
C PRO A 483 -33.24 -19.76 -3.47
N PRO A 484 -34.53 -19.97 -3.17
CA PRO A 484 -35.44 -20.74 -4.01
C PRO A 484 -35.51 -20.21 -5.44
N ASN A 485 -35.45 -21.10 -6.44
CA ASN A 485 -35.52 -20.76 -7.87
C ASN A 485 -34.46 -19.74 -8.32
N LYS A 486 -33.30 -19.75 -7.66
CA LYS A 486 -32.16 -18.90 -7.99
C LYS A 486 -30.92 -19.75 -8.21
N ALA A 487 -29.94 -19.15 -8.86
CA ALA A 487 -28.64 -19.76 -9.05
C ALA A 487 -27.57 -18.87 -8.42
N VAL A 488 -26.58 -19.51 -7.82
CA VAL A 488 -25.46 -18.84 -7.20
C VAL A 488 -24.18 -19.54 -7.63
N HIS A 489 -23.19 -18.72 -7.90
CA HIS A 489 -21.81 -19.09 -7.92
C HIS A 489 -21.31 -19.64 -6.60
N TYR A 490 -20.41 -20.60 -6.66
CA TYR A 490 -19.76 -21.16 -5.48
C TYR A 490 -18.40 -21.73 -5.86
N THR A 491 -17.37 -21.29 -5.14
CA THR A 491 -16.03 -21.86 -5.21
C THR A 491 -15.76 -22.52 -3.88
N PHE A 492 -15.24 -23.75 -3.91
CA PHE A 492 -14.88 -24.47 -2.69
C PHE A 492 -13.86 -23.66 -1.86
N PRO A 493 -14.11 -23.42 -0.56
CA PRO A 493 -13.12 -22.83 0.34
C PRO A 493 -11.69 -23.36 0.15
N TYR A 494 -11.51 -24.68 0.03
CA TYR A 494 -10.21 -25.31 -0.21
C TYR A 494 -9.50 -24.82 -1.47
N ILE A 495 -10.25 -24.60 -2.55
CA ILE A 495 -9.72 -24.13 -3.83
C ILE A 495 -9.41 -22.64 -3.76
N SER A 496 -10.30 -21.85 -3.17
CA SER A 496 -10.11 -20.41 -3.00
C SER A 496 -8.83 -20.10 -2.20
N GLN A 497 -8.58 -20.82 -1.11
CA GLN A 497 -7.41 -20.62 -0.24
C GLN A 497 -6.07 -20.96 -0.91
N ARG A 498 -6.07 -21.77 -1.98
CA ARG A 498 -4.83 -22.26 -2.62
C ARG A 498 -4.51 -21.59 -3.96
N PHE A 499 -5.40 -20.75 -4.47
CA PHE A 499 -5.15 -19.98 -5.68
C PHE A 499 -3.84 -19.15 -5.55
N PRO A 500 -2.99 -19.04 -6.59
CA PRO A 500 -3.13 -19.55 -7.96
C PRO A 500 -2.57 -20.96 -8.17
N ASN A 501 -2.18 -21.67 -7.10
CA ASN A 501 -1.58 -22.99 -7.23
C ASN A 501 -2.60 -23.96 -7.84
N ILE A 502 -2.36 -24.35 -9.09
CA ILE A 502 -3.18 -25.31 -9.80
C ILE A 502 -3.00 -26.64 -9.08
N VAL A 503 -4.06 -27.07 -8.40
CA VAL A 503 -4.11 -28.40 -7.81
C VAL A 503 -4.00 -29.40 -8.97
N SER A 504 -2.99 -30.27 -8.93
CA SER A 504 -2.75 -31.25 -10.00
C SER A 504 -3.95 -32.20 -10.14
N ASN A 505 -4.16 -32.75 -11.35
CA ASN A 505 -5.29 -33.62 -11.73
C ASN A 505 -5.55 -34.86 -10.83
N ASN A 506 -4.74 -35.12 -9.81
CA ASN A 506 -4.81 -36.29 -8.92
C ASN A 506 -5.31 -35.98 -7.50
N VAL A 507 -5.77 -34.76 -7.21
CA VAL A 507 -6.38 -34.45 -5.91
C VAL A 507 -7.90 -34.67 -6.00
N ALA A 508 -8.44 -35.44 -5.06
CA ALA A 508 -9.89 -35.64 -4.92
C ALA A 508 -10.56 -34.26 -4.71
N TYR A 509 -11.53 -33.91 -5.53
CA TYR A 509 -12.30 -32.70 -5.28
C TYR A 509 -13.14 -32.88 -4.01
N PRO A 510 -13.31 -31.81 -3.22
CA PRO A 510 -14.26 -31.83 -2.11
C PRO A 510 -15.65 -32.20 -2.62
N ARG A 511 -16.44 -32.86 -1.76
CA ARG A 511 -17.84 -33.15 -2.05
C ARG A 511 -18.70 -31.98 -1.59
N LEU A 512 -19.73 -31.66 -2.38
CA LEU A 512 -20.67 -30.60 -2.06
C LEU A 512 -21.79 -31.13 -1.17
N HIS A 513 -22.05 -30.49 -0.03
CA HIS A 513 -23.13 -30.84 0.89
C HIS A 513 -24.21 -29.75 0.92
N PHE A 514 -25.44 -30.16 1.23
CA PHE A 514 -26.59 -29.26 1.33
C PHE A 514 -27.25 -29.37 2.70
N SER A 515 -27.72 -28.25 3.22
CA SER A 515 -28.60 -28.19 4.39
C SER A 515 -29.74 -27.19 4.16
N GLN A 516 -30.67 -27.10 5.11
CA GLN A 516 -31.74 -26.12 5.11
C GLN A 516 -31.71 -25.36 6.46
N PRO A 517 -31.89 -24.02 6.47
CA PRO A 517 -32.02 -23.28 7.72
C PRO A 517 -33.23 -23.80 8.49
N ASP A 518 -32.99 -24.11 9.75
CA ASP A 518 -33.82 -24.87 10.68
C ASP A 518 -35.32 -24.99 10.36
N VAL A 519 -35.75 -26.20 10.01
CA VAL A 519 -37.09 -26.71 10.34
C VAL A 519 -36.95 -27.66 11.53
N LEU A 520 -36.41 -27.18 12.67
CA LEU A 520 -36.71 -27.77 13.97
C LEU A 520 -36.50 -26.78 15.13
N ASN A 521 -37.27 -25.69 15.10
CA ASN A 521 -37.42 -24.76 16.23
C ASN A 521 -38.15 -25.37 17.44
N ASN A 522 -37.97 -26.67 17.72
CA ASN A 522 -38.49 -27.32 18.91
C ASN A 522 -37.65 -28.56 19.25
N VAL A 523 -37.00 -28.47 20.42
CA VAL A 523 -36.48 -29.53 21.30
C VAL A 523 -34.95 -29.73 21.25
N THR A 524 -34.33 -29.28 22.36
CA THR A 524 -33.07 -29.70 23.02
C THR A 524 -31.72 -29.32 22.42
N GLU A 525 -31.08 -28.31 23.04
CA GLU A 525 -29.67 -28.21 23.49
C GLU A 525 -28.50 -28.72 22.61
N SER A 526 -28.69 -28.94 21.31
CA SER A 526 -27.60 -29.19 20.37
C SER A 526 -27.93 -28.53 19.03
N GLU A 527 -27.30 -27.39 18.77
CA GLU A 527 -27.40 -26.59 17.54
C GLU A 527 -26.61 -27.22 16.38
N GLU A 528 -26.73 -28.54 16.17
CA GLU A 528 -26.00 -29.22 15.09
C GLU A 528 -26.76 -29.09 13.77
N VAL A 529 -26.12 -28.44 12.78
CA VAL A 529 -26.65 -28.34 11.41
C VAL A 529 -26.56 -29.72 10.77
N LEU A 530 -27.69 -30.23 10.28
CA LEU A 530 -27.73 -31.53 9.61
C LEU A 530 -27.43 -31.38 8.12
N TRP A 531 -26.40 -32.06 7.64
CA TRP A 531 -25.96 -32.02 6.24
C TRP A 531 -26.46 -33.23 5.44
N SER A 532 -26.66 -33.02 4.14
CA SER A 532 -26.93 -34.09 3.19
C SER A 532 -25.73 -35.02 3.00
N GLN A 533 -25.93 -36.11 2.26
CA GLN A 533 -24.80 -36.86 1.70
C GLN A 533 -24.02 -35.98 0.70
N GLY A 534 -22.70 -36.18 0.65
CA GLY A 534 -21.81 -35.40 -0.22
C GLY A 534 -21.97 -35.76 -1.69
N VAL A 535 -22.15 -34.74 -2.52
CA VAL A 535 -22.26 -34.85 -3.97
C VAL A 535 -20.88 -34.74 -4.60
N ASP A 536 -20.52 -35.76 -5.37
CA ASP A 536 -19.31 -35.72 -6.20
C ASP A 536 -19.61 -34.93 -7.48
N ILE A 537 -19.05 -33.73 -7.59
CA ILE A 537 -19.23 -32.82 -8.72
C ILE A 537 -18.44 -33.23 -9.98
N GLN A 538 -17.60 -34.27 -9.88
CA GLN A 538 -16.84 -34.79 -11.03
C GLN A 538 -17.62 -35.85 -11.81
N GLN A 539 -18.71 -36.39 -11.24
CA GLN A 539 -19.53 -37.41 -11.91
C GLN A 539 -20.50 -36.80 -12.91
N HIS A 540 -20.81 -37.55 -13.97
CA HIS A 540 -21.70 -37.12 -15.06
C HIS A 540 -23.09 -37.78 -15.03
N TYR A 541 -23.50 -38.38 -13.91
CA TYR A 541 -24.82 -39.00 -13.75
C TYR A 541 -25.65 -38.29 -12.68
N ASP A 542 -26.98 -38.36 -12.82
CA ASP A 542 -27.93 -37.80 -11.84
C ASP A 542 -27.78 -38.50 -10.48
N GLN A 543 -27.63 -37.72 -9.41
CA GLN A 543 -27.50 -38.20 -8.03
C GLN A 543 -28.76 -37.86 -7.23
N PHE A 544 -29.33 -38.83 -6.50
CA PHE A 544 -30.50 -38.60 -5.64
C PHE A 544 -30.09 -38.37 -4.19
N VAL A 545 -30.18 -37.11 -3.75
CA VAL A 545 -29.69 -36.66 -2.43
C VAL A 545 -30.89 -36.36 -1.53
N SER A 546 -30.87 -36.88 -0.30
CA SER A 546 -31.85 -36.50 0.72
C SER A 546 -31.31 -35.31 1.50
N ILE A 547 -31.95 -34.15 1.37
CA ILE A 547 -31.60 -32.96 2.14
C ILE A 547 -32.43 -32.97 3.44
N PRO A 548 -31.79 -32.95 4.62
CA PRO A 548 -32.51 -32.86 5.90
C PRO A 548 -33.48 -31.68 5.94
N GLY A 549 -34.70 -31.89 6.44
CA GLY A 549 -35.75 -30.86 6.49
C GLY A 549 -36.49 -30.55 5.19
N HIS A 550 -35.92 -30.91 4.03
CA HIS A 550 -36.53 -30.68 2.70
C HIS A 550 -37.09 -31.97 2.06
N GLY A 551 -36.28 -33.03 2.03
CA GLY A 551 -36.57 -34.30 1.36
C GLY A 551 -35.67 -34.59 0.15
N ASP A 552 -36.09 -35.53 -0.69
CA ASP A 552 -35.30 -36.02 -1.83
C ASP A 552 -35.25 -35.01 -2.98
N VAL A 553 -34.04 -34.74 -3.46
CA VAL A 553 -33.75 -33.93 -4.65
C VAL A 553 -32.91 -34.73 -5.63
N LYS A 554 -32.97 -34.34 -6.90
CA LYS A 554 -32.13 -34.86 -7.97
C LYS A 554 -31.09 -33.81 -8.28
N VAL A 555 -29.83 -34.20 -8.18
CA VAL A 555 -28.68 -33.36 -8.46
C VAL A 555 -28.10 -33.77 -9.80
N ARG A 556 -28.21 -32.88 -10.79
CA ARG A 556 -27.68 -33.08 -12.15
C ARG A 556 -26.47 -32.17 -12.36
N ILE A 557 -25.39 -32.74 -12.90
CA ILE A 557 -24.12 -32.05 -13.10
C ILE A 557 -23.83 -31.92 -14.59
N GLU A 558 -23.58 -30.70 -15.06
CA GLU A 558 -23.22 -30.40 -16.44
C GLU A 558 -21.95 -29.57 -16.50
N LYS A 559 -21.01 -29.92 -17.37
CA LYS A 559 -19.79 -29.12 -17.58
C LYS A 559 -19.91 -28.31 -18.86
N VAL A 560 -19.95 -26.99 -18.72
CA VAL A 560 -20.04 -26.04 -19.85
C VAL A 560 -18.74 -25.25 -19.90
N GLY A 561 -17.88 -25.55 -20.88
CA GLY A 561 -16.55 -24.96 -20.95
C GLY A 561 -15.70 -25.31 -19.72
N HIS A 562 -15.30 -24.29 -18.97
CA HIS A 562 -14.51 -24.42 -17.74
C HIS A 562 -15.33 -24.44 -16.45
N THR A 563 -16.66 -24.26 -16.55
CA THR A 563 -17.57 -24.12 -15.41
C THR A 563 -18.40 -25.38 -15.20
N VAL A 564 -18.57 -25.78 -13.94
CA VAL A 564 -19.46 -26.89 -13.53
C VAL A 564 -20.82 -26.33 -13.12
N HIS A 565 -21.89 -26.79 -13.73
CA HIS A 565 -23.27 -26.44 -13.38
C HIS A 565 -23.87 -27.58 -12.56
N VAL A 566 -24.39 -27.26 -11.37
CA VAL A 566 -25.05 -28.20 -10.47
C VAL A 566 -26.52 -27.82 -10.34
N PHE A 567 -27.42 -28.61 -10.91
CA PHE A 567 -28.87 -28.37 -10.85
C PHE A 567 -29.50 -29.22 -9.76
N ILE A 568 -30.22 -28.57 -8.84
CA ILE A 568 -30.91 -29.21 -7.73
C ILE A 568 -32.41 -29.16 -8.03
N ASP A 569 -32.92 -30.25 -8.57
CA ASP A 569 -34.31 -30.39 -9.02
C ASP A 569 -35.16 -31.12 -7.95
N PRO A 570 -36.39 -30.66 -7.66
CA PRO A 570 -37.30 -31.38 -6.79
C PRO A 570 -37.70 -32.71 -7.45
N VAL A 571 -37.77 -33.78 -6.65
CA VAL A 571 -38.10 -35.13 -7.15
C VAL A 571 -39.54 -35.49 -6.81
N SER A 572 -40.25 -36.04 -7.79
CA SER A 572 -41.56 -36.65 -7.51
C SER A 572 -41.37 -38.03 -6.87
N ARG A 573 -42.24 -38.42 -5.93
CA ARG A 573 -42.14 -39.71 -5.21
C ARG A 573 -42.13 -40.97 -6.11
N VAL A 574 -42.41 -40.82 -7.41
CA VAL A 574 -42.45 -41.90 -8.40
C VAL A 574 -41.07 -42.16 -9.05
N GLU A 575 -40.16 -41.19 -9.00
CA GLU A 575 -38.88 -41.23 -9.73
C GLU A 575 -37.72 -41.85 -8.93
N VAL A 576 -37.93 -42.16 -7.64
CA VAL A 576 -36.90 -42.78 -6.79
C VAL A 576 -36.84 -44.28 -7.07
N SER A 577 -35.72 -44.79 -7.61
CA SER A 577 -35.60 -46.19 -7.98
C SER A 577 -35.28 -47.08 -6.79
N ALA A 578 -35.62 -48.37 -6.88
CA ALA A 578 -35.25 -49.36 -5.86
C ALA A 578 -33.72 -49.57 -5.71
N ARG A 579 -32.91 -49.12 -6.67
CA ARG A 579 -31.45 -49.13 -6.56
C ARG A 579 -30.96 -48.03 -5.61
N ASP A 580 -31.60 -46.87 -5.66
CA ASP A 580 -31.26 -45.70 -4.84
C ASP A 580 -31.64 -45.92 -3.37
N ILE A 581 -32.78 -46.58 -3.12
CA ILE A 581 -33.15 -47.02 -1.77
C ILE A 581 -32.09 -47.99 -1.21
N ARG A 582 -31.56 -48.89 -2.05
CA ARG A 582 -30.57 -49.89 -1.65
C ARG A 582 -29.18 -49.30 -1.41
N SER A 583 -28.75 -48.31 -2.19
CA SER A 583 -27.49 -47.60 -1.92
C SER A 583 -27.56 -46.76 -0.64
N ARG A 584 -28.73 -46.22 -0.28
CA ARG A 584 -28.95 -45.50 1.00
C ARG A 584 -28.83 -46.43 2.21
N ILE A 585 -29.45 -47.60 2.16
CA ILE A 585 -29.32 -48.62 3.23
C ILE A 585 -27.87 -49.06 3.41
N ALA A 586 -27.08 -49.10 2.31
CA ALA A 586 -25.67 -49.48 2.37
C ALA A 586 -24.75 -48.35 2.86
N ALA A 587 -25.20 -47.09 2.85
CA ALA A 587 -24.41 -45.90 3.19
C ALA A 587 -24.70 -45.33 4.59
N GLU A 588 -25.57 -45.94 5.40
CA GLU A 588 -25.71 -45.59 6.82
C GLU A 588 -24.46 -46.02 7.60
N PRO A 589 -23.70 -45.11 8.23
CA PRO A 589 -22.70 -45.51 9.21
C PRO A 589 -23.42 -46.03 10.46
N SER A 590 -23.01 -47.21 10.93
CA SER A 590 -23.56 -47.86 12.10
C SER A 590 -23.46 -46.95 13.34
N LYS A 591 -24.54 -46.26 13.70
CA LYS A 591 -24.70 -45.66 15.03
C LYS A 591 -24.61 -46.79 16.06
N GLY A 592 -23.62 -46.70 16.93
CA GLY A 592 -23.17 -47.74 17.82
C GLY A 592 -24.27 -48.37 18.67
N ARG A 593 -24.33 -49.71 18.65
CA ARG A 593 -24.87 -50.49 19.76
C ARG A 593 -23.70 -51.11 20.51
N VAL A 594 -23.54 -50.64 21.75
CA VAL A 594 -22.73 -51.27 22.79
C VAL A 594 -23.10 -52.76 22.86
N ALA A 595 -22.13 -53.62 22.56
CA ALA A 595 -22.18 -55.03 22.91
C ALA A 595 -21.08 -55.28 23.95
N THR A 596 -21.48 -55.27 25.22
CA THR A 596 -20.77 -55.96 26.28
C THR A 596 -20.87 -57.46 26.01
N SER A 597 -19.76 -58.10 25.67
CA SER A 597 -19.64 -59.55 25.79
C SER A 597 -18.29 -59.90 26.42
N SER A 598 -18.39 -60.34 27.66
CA SER A 598 -17.40 -61.11 28.39
C SER A 598 -16.79 -62.23 27.55
N ASN A 599 -15.48 -62.43 27.65
CA ASN A 599 -14.97 -63.78 27.88
C ASN A 599 -13.57 -63.79 28.50
N LYS A 600 -13.49 -64.45 29.65
CA LYS A 600 -12.25 -64.97 30.24
C LYS A 600 -11.79 -66.16 29.42
N GLY A 601 -10.49 -66.22 29.13
CA GLY A 601 -9.73 -67.47 29.23
C GLY A 601 -9.09 -68.05 27.96
N ARG A 602 -7.78 -67.77 27.84
CA ARG A 602 -6.68 -68.76 27.87
C ARG A 602 -5.96 -69.15 26.54
N VAL A 603 -4.80 -68.49 26.37
CA VAL A 603 -3.42 -68.99 26.08
C VAL A 603 -3.14 -69.71 24.74
N VAL A 604 -2.14 -69.23 23.97
CA VAL A 604 -0.81 -69.86 23.72
C VAL A 604 0.07 -68.97 22.80
N LYS A 605 1.32 -68.75 23.27
CA LYS A 605 2.63 -68.44 22.64
C LYS A 605 2.78 -67.34 21.57
N LYS A 606 3.62 -66.36 21.93
CA LYS A 606 4.30 -65.38 21.06
C LYS A 606 5.78 -65.80 20.98
N GLU A 607 6.26 -66.14 19.79
CA GLU A 607 7.69 -66.10 19.45
C GLU A 607 7.98 -64.75 18.81
N GLY A 608 9.05 -64.11 19.27
CA GLY A 608 9.53 -62.84 18.76
C GLY A 608 10.69 -63.02 17.80
N LEU A 609 10.84 -62.08 16.87
CA LEU A 609 12.09 -61.73 16.21
C LEU A 609 12.05 -60.23 15.91
N VAL A 610 13.07 -59.54 16.40
CA VAL A 610 13.41 -58.13 16.20
C VAL A 610 14.55 -58.09 15.19
N PHE A 611 14.54 -57.14 14.25
CA PHE A 611 15.76 -56.55 13.71
C PHE A 611 15.54 -55.09 13.31
N GLU A 612 16.53 -54.28 13.65
CA GLU A 612 16.74 -52.85 13.37
C GLU A 612 17.14 -52.61 11.91
N GLU A 613 16.97 -51.36 11.42
CA GLU A 613 17.99 -50.71 10.57
C GLU A 613 17.85 -49.18 10.53
N GLU A 614 19.02 -48.53 10.43
CA GLU A 614 19.36 -47.11 10.56
C GLU A 614 18.89 -46.21 9.39
N HIS A 615 18.88 -44.89 9.59
CA HIS A 615 19.61 -43.97 8.71
C HIS A 615 19.90 -42.59 9.34
N ALA A 616 21.08 -42.10 8.98
CA ALA A 616 21.85 -41.01 9.57
C ALA A 616 21.41 -39.58 9.23
N ASN A 617 21.83 -38.64 10.08
CA ASN A 617 21.79 -37.20 9.86
C ASN A 617 23.18 -36.62 10.24
N PRO A 618 23.82 -35.74 9.46
CA PRO A 618 25.11 -35.16 9.85
C PRO A 618 25.00 -33.68 10.21
N GLN A 619 25.36 -33.32 11.44
CA GLN A 619 26.00 -32.03 11.75
C GLN A 619 27.03 -32.22 12.88
N THR A 620 28.31 -32.08 12.53
CA THR A 620 29.47 -32.07 13.43
C THR A 620 29.80 -30.64 13.88
N SER A 621 29.90 -30.43 15.19
CA SER A 621 30.64 -29.34 15.83
C SER A 621 31.75 -29.92 16.69
N LEU A 622 33.00 -29.57 16.41
CA LEU A 622 34.20 -29.91 17.21
C LEU A 622 34.62 -28.69 18.06
N PRO A 623 35.10 -28.89 19.30
CA PRO A 623 35.86 -27.90 20.05
C PRO A 623 37.37 -28.20 20.02
N LEU A 624 38.21 -27.16 20.07
CA LEU A 624 39.65 -27.31 20.27
C LEU A 624 40.14 -26.34 21.35
N GLN A 625 40.60 -26.91 22.45
CA GLN A 625 41.34 -26.24 23.52
C GLN A 625 42.76 -25.92 23.05
N THR A 626 43.20 -24.68 23.28
CA THR A 626 44.57 -24.22 23.09
C THR A 626 45.40 -24.43 24.35
N SER A 627 46.58 -25.03 24.20
CA SER A 627 47.68 -24.96 25.16
C SER A 627 48.80 -24.10 24.59
N ASN A 628 49.34 -23.21 25.42
CA ASN A 628 50.55 -22.42 25.15
C ASN A 628 51.81 -23.30 25.36
N PRO A 629 52.94 -23.02 24.69
CA PRO A 629 53.96 -22.18 25.33
C PRO A 629 54.88 -21.33 24.42
N LYS A 630 55.29 -20.18 24.98
CA LYS A 630 56.60 -19.47 24.99
C LYS A 630 57.53 -19.32 23.76
N GLU A 631 58.12 -18.11 23.75
CA GLU A 631 59.41 -17.64 23.16
C GLU A 631 59.45 -17.56 21.63
N LYS A 632 59.75 -16.43 20.98
CA LYS A 632 60.69 -15.33 21.23
C LYS A 632 60.17 -14.02 20.64
#